data_AF-A0A2P8I195-F1
#
_entry.id   AF-A0A2P8I195-F1
#
_cell.length_a   1.000
_cell.length_b   1.000
_cell.length_c   1.000
_cell.angle_alpha   90.00
_cell.angle_beta   90.00
_cell.angle_gamma   90.00
#
_symmetry.space_group_name_H-M   'P 1'
#
loop_
_entity.id
_entity.type
_entity.pdbx_description
1 polymer ?
#
loop_
_entity_poly.entity_id
_entity_poly.type
_entity_poly.pdbx_seq_one_letter_code
_entity_poly.pdbx_strand_id
1 'polypeptide(L)'
;MRVPGTARRWAVAALCAPPAAFLVYAWGAIHLYAPDVRETCVLEHGGWDRAYGQVTYFPLSRKCNAYQDLVPPYVNPAVVVLLVATALFAGLAVAARRNPRSRKERP
;
A
#
# COMPACT_ATOMS: atom_id res chain seq x y z
N MET A 1 -21.83 24.45 4.31
CA MET A 1 -22.01 23.66 3.05
C MET A 1 -22.21 22.19 3.40
N ARG A 2 -23.42 21.63 3.22
CA ARG A 2 -23.70 20.22 3.55
C ARG A 2 -23.30 19.34 2.35
N VAL A 3 -22.35 18.42 2.55
CA VAL A 3 -21.81 17.49 1.54
C VAL A 3 -22.83 16.35 1.35
N PRO A 4 -23.12 15.90 0.11
CA PRO A 4 -24.00 14.75 -0.12
C PRO A 4 -23.52 13.51 0.64
N GLY A 5 -24.43 12.71 1.19
CA GLY A 5 -24.09 11.54 2.02
C GLY A 5 -23.22 10.50 1.28
N THR A 6 -23.42 10.36 -0.03
CA THR A 6 -22.60 9.52 -0.92
C THR A 6 -21.17 10.05 -1.06
N ALA A 7 -21.00 11.35 -1.32
CA ALA A 7 -19.70 11.99 -1.37
C ALA A 7 -18.94 11.91 -0.03
N ARG A 8 -19.66 11.95 1.10
CA ARG A 8 -19.07 11.73 2.44
C ARG A 8 -18.53 10.30 2.61
N ARG A 9 -19.25 9.28 2.14
CA ARG A 9 -18.78 7.88 2.21
C ARG A 9 -17.51 7.67 1.38
N TRP A 10 -17.49 8.18 0.15
CA TRP A 10 -16.29 8.12 -0.71
C TRP A 10 -15.10 8.90 -0.14
N ALA A 11 -15.35 10.06 0.46
CA ALA A 11 -14.31 10.85 1.11
C ALA A 11 -13.71 10.14 2.33
N VAL A 12 -14.55 9.47 3.16
CA VAL A 12 -14.06 8.66 4.29
C VAL A 12 -13.23 7.47 3.80
N ALA A 13 -13.70 6.76 2.76
CA ALA A 13 -12.94 5.66 2.17
C ALA A 13 -11.58 6.12 1.61
N ALA A 14 -11.55 7.27 0.92
CA ALA A 14 -10.32 7.88 0.42
C ALA A 14 -9.38 8.34 1.56
N LEU A 15 -9.91 8.66 2.74
CA LEU A 15 -9.10 9.06 3.90
C LEU A 15 -8.50 7.85 4.65
N CYS A 16 -9.18 6.70 4.61
CA CYS A 16 -8.73 5.47 5.28
C CYS A 16 -7.74 4.64 4.45
N ALA A 17 -7.75 4.78 3.11
CA ALA A 17 -6.87 4.02 2.23
C ALA A 17 -5.36 4.40 2.35
N PRO A 18 -4.95 5.68 2.48
CA PRO A 18 -3.54 6.04 2.68
C PRO A 18 -2.93 5.52 3.99
N PRO A 19 -3.62 5.62 5.16
CA PRO A 19 -3.15 4.98 6.39
C PRO A 19 -2.98 3.46 6.23
N ALA A 20 -3.92 2.79 5.55
CA ALA A 20 -3.80 1.37 5.27
C ALA A 20 -2.58 1.06 4.38
N ALA A 21 -2.33 1.86 3.34
CA ALA A 21 -1.15 1.72 2.48
C ALA A 21 0.14 1.93 3.28
N PHE A 22 0.16 2.93 4.17
CA PHE A 22 1.28 3.19 5.06
C PHE A 22 1.56 2.03 6.01
N LEU A 23 0.51 1.44 6.61
CA LEU A 23 0.66 0.28 7.49
C LEU A 23 1.22 -0.94 6.76
N VAL A 24 0.75 -1.22 5.54
CA VAL A 24 1.26 -2.32 4.71
C VAL A 24 2.72 -2.06 4.29
N TYR A 25 3.06 -0.83 3.94
CA TYR A 25 4.43 -0.45 3.61
C TYR A 25 5.36 -0.55 4.83
N ALA A 26 4.92 -0.04 5.98
CA ALA A 26 5.66 -0.12 7.24
C ALA A 26 5.87 -1.58 7.66
N TRP A 27 4.86 -2.44 7.50
CA TRP A 27 4.98 -3.87 7.70
C TRP A 27 6.08 -4.49 6.84
N GLY A 28 6.08 -4.21 5.53
CA GLY A 28 7.17 -4.66 4.65
C GLY A 28 8.54 -4.07 5.03
N ALA A 29 8.58 -2.82 5.52
CA ALA A 29 9.80 -2.15 5.92
C ALA A 29 10.41 -2.74 7.20
N ILE A 30 9.58 -3.25 8.11
CA ILE A 30 10.05 -4.00 9.29
C ILE A 30 10.78 -5.27 8.86
N HIS A 31 10.25 -5.99 7.86
CA HIS A 31 10.96 -7.16 7.29
C HIS A 31 12.31 -6.79 6.67
N LEU A 32 12.47 -5.55 6.21
CA LEU A 32 13.75 -5.02 5.73
C LEU A 32 14.77 -4.87 6.86
N TYR A 33 14.35 -4.63 8.10
CA TYR A 33 15.20 -4.30 9.26
C TYR A 33 15.54 -5.52 10.13
N ALA A 34 15.52 -6.74 9.57
CA ALA A 34 15.93 -7.92 10.31
C ALA A 34 17.39 -7.76 10.83
N PRO A 35 17.62 -7.95 12.15
CA PRO A 35 18.87 -7.57 12.83
C PRO A 35 20.11 -8.28 12.28
N ASP A 36 19.95 -9.44 11.66
CA ASP A 36 20.99 -10.07 10.86
C ASP A 36 20.38 -10.77 9.63
N VAL A 37 20.20 -10.00 8.55
CA VAL A 37 19.56 -10.50 7.31
C VAL A 37 20.28 -11.71 6.74
N ARG A 38 21.60 -11.79 6.90
CA ARG A 38 22.36 -12.94 6.44
C ARG A 38 21.97 -14.18 7.26
N GLU A 39 21.83 -14.04 8.57
CA GLU A 39 21.39 -15.13 9.44
C GLU A 39 19.95 -15.55 9.13
N THR A 40 19.02 -14.60 8.96
CA THR A 40 17.62 -14.88 8.59
C THR A 40 17.53 -15.57 7.22
N CYS A 41 18.28 -15.11 6.21
CA CYS A 41 18.30 -15.74 4.89
C CYS A 41 18.88 -17.16 4.92
N VAL A 42 19.88 -17.43 5.76
CA VAL A 42 20.46 -18.78 5.90
C VAL A 42 19.50 -19.71 6.64
N LEU A 43 18.82 -19.23 7.68
CA LEU A 43 17.92 -20.01 8.53
C LEU A 43 16.53 -20.26 7.90
N GLU A 44 15.91 -19.24 7.31
CA GLU A 44 14.54 -19.32 6.76
C GLU A 44 14.50 -19.64 5.27
N HIS A 45 15.57 -19.30 4.54
CA HIS A 45 15.61 -19.32 3.08
C HIS A 45 16.76 -20.17 2.50
N GLY A 46 17.50 -20.88 3.34
CA GLY A 46 18.46 -21.91 2.90
C GLY A 46 19.69 -21.39 2.15
N GLY A 47 19.94 -20.08 2.16
CA GLY A 47 21.14 -19.51 1.54
C GLY A 47 21.13 -17.99 1.42
N TRP A 48 22.31 -17.41 1.56
CA TRP A 48 22.55 -15.99 1.35
C TRP A 48 23.57 -15.81 0.22
N ASP A 49 23.18 -15.10 -0.83
CA ASP A 49 24.07 -14.71 -1.91
C ASP A 49 24.34 -13.20 -1.85
N ARG A 50 25.61 -12.85 -1.61
CA ARG A 50 26.07 -11.46 -1.54
C ARG A 50 25.81 -10.71 -2.86
N ALA A 51 25.78 -11.41 -4.00
CA ALA A 51 25.49 -10.80 -5.30
C ALA A 51 24.05 -10.26 -5.38
N TYR A 52 23.11 -10.83 -4.62
CA TYR A 52 21.68 -10.48 -4.66
C TYR A 52 21.21 -9.71 -3.42
N GLY A 53 22.04 -9.49 -2.40
CA GLY A 53 21.70 -8.79 -1.15
C GLY A 53 21.39 -7.29 -1.26
N GLN A 54 20.99 -6.80 -2.44
CA GLN A 54 20.62 -5.41 -2.67
C GLN A 54 19.27 -5.09 -2.02
N VAL A 55 19.19 -3.89 -1.45
CA VAL A 55 17.95 -3.34 -0.88
C VAL A 55 17.35 -2.36 -1.86
N THR A 56 16.10 -2.60 -2.24
CA THR A 56 15.32 -1.66 -3.06
C THR A 56 14.15 -1.16 -2.21
N TYR A 57 13.94 0.15 -2.19
CA TYR A 57 12.85 0.79 -1.45
C TYR A 57 11.58 0.96 -2.29
N PHE A 58 11.72 0.97 -3.62
CA PHE A 58 10.59 1.02 -4.55
C PHE A 58 10.90 0.26 -5.84
N PRO A 59 10.28 -0.92 -6.07
CA PRO A 59 9.47 -1.70 -5.14
C PRO A 59 10.27 -2.15 -3.92
N LEU A 60 9.59 -2.36 -2.78
CA LEU A 60 10.23 -2.80 -1.54
C LEU A 60 10.69 -4.25 -1.69
N SER A 61 12.01 -4.47 -1.69
CA SER A 61 12.62 -5.77 -1.95
C SER A 61 13.97 -5.86 -1.25
N ARG A 62 14.22 -7.01 -0.62
CA ARG A 62 15.51 -7.36 -0.02
C ARG A 62 15.77 -8.84 -0.28
N LYS A 63 16.43 -9.12 -1.40
CA LYS A 63 16.65 -10.49 -1.84
C LYS A 63 17.70 -11.22 -1.01
N CYS A 64 17.40 -12.48 -0.69
CA CYS A 64 18.34 -13.43 -0.09
C CYS A 64 19.14 -14.18 -1.17
N ASN A 65 18.46 -14.54 -2.27
CA ASN A 65 19.03 -15.22 -3.43
C ASN A 65 18.26 -14.81 -4.70
N ALA A 66 18.54 -15.44 -5.85
CA ALA A 66 17.88 -15.11 -7.11
C ALA A 66 16.34 -15.30 -7.09
N TYR A 67 15.84 -16.18 -6.22
CA TYR A 67 14.44 -16.65 -6.20
C TYR A 67 13.66 -16.25 -4.96
N GLN A 68 14.34 -15.87 -3.87
CA GLN A 68 13.72 -15.59 -2.58
C GLN A 68 14.02 -14.18 -2.12
N ASP A 69 12.94 -13.52 -1.69
CA ASP A 69 12.91 -12.18 -1.14
C ASP A 69 12.47 -12.27 0.31
N LEU A 70 13.14 -11.50 1.17
CA LEU A 70 12.79 -11.39 2.58
C LEU A 70 11.48 -10.61 2.77
N VAL A 71 11.16 -9.73 1.82
CA VAL A 71 9.91 -8.97 1.84
C VAL A 71 8.79 -9.85 1.26
N PRO A 72 7.64 -9.97 1.95
CA PRO A 72 6.53 -10.76 1.43
C PRO A 72 6.06 -10.25 0.06
N PRO A 73 5.79 -11.14 -0.92
CA PRO A 73 5.51 -10.74 -2.31
C PRO A 73 4.20 -9.95 -2.46
N TYR A 74 3.31 -10.00 -1.47
CA TYR A 74 2.04 -9.27 -1.48
C TYR A 74 2.16 -7.79 -1.07
N VAL A 75 3.26 -7.37 -0.44
CA VAL A 75 3.39 -5.99 0.10
C VAL A 75 3.34 -4.97 -1.03
N ASN A 76 4.16 -5.15 -2.06
CA ASN A 76 4.22 -4.24 -3.22
C ASN A 76 2.89 -4.12 -3.96
N PRO A 77 2.23 -5.22 -4.39
CA PRO A 77 0.94 -5.12 -5.07
C PRO A 77 -0.16 -4.56 -4.14
N ALA A 78 -0.15 -4.88 -2.83
CA ALA A 78 -1.12 -4.32 -1.89
C ALA A 78 -0.99 -2.79 -1.76
N VAL A 79 0.23 -2.25 -1.66
CA VAL A 79 0.46 -0.81 -1.63
C VAL A 79 -0.02 -0.15 -2.92
N VAL A 80 0.29 -0.72 -4.09
CA VAL A 80 -0.18 -0.21 -5.38
C VAL A 80 -1.70 -0.19 -5.44
N VAL A 81 -2.37 -1.29 -5.06
CA VAL A 81 -3.84 -1.39 -5.05
C VAL A 81 -4.46 -0.34 -4.12
N LEU A 82 -3.89 -0.14 -2.93
CA LEU A 82 -4.39 0.86 -1.97
C LEU A 82 -4.21 2.30 -2.48
N LEU A 83 -3.10 2.60 -3.14
CA LEU A 83 -2.87 3.91 -3.77
C LEU A 83 -3.85 4.15 -4.93
N VAL A 84 -4.06 3.16 -5.79
CA VAL A 84 -5.04 3.22 -6.88
C VAL A 84 -6.46 3.39 -6.33
N ALA A 85 -6.84 2.64 -5.29
CA ALA A 85 -8.13 2.77 -4.62
C ALA A 85 -8.31 4.17 -4.03
N THR A 86 -7.26 4.75 -3.43
CA THR A 86 -7.27 6.14 -2.93
C THR A 86 -7.60 7.12 -4.05
N ALA A 87 -6.91 7.02 -5.20
CA ALA A 87 -7.14 7.90 -6.35
C ALA A 87 -8.56 7.75 -6.91
N LEU A 88 -9.06 6.51 -7.00
CA LEU A 88 -10.42 6.22 -7.45
C LEU A 88 -11.48 6.81 -6.51
N PHE A 89 -11.35 6.58 -5.20
CA PHE A 89 -12.31 7.11 -4.21
C PHE A 89 -12.27 8.63 -4.13
N ALA A 90 -11.09 9.24 -4.24
CA ALA A 90 -10.95 10.70 -4.33
C ALA A 90 -11.65 11.24 -5.59
N GLY A 91 -11.44 10.61 -6.74
CA GLY A 91 -12.10 10.96 -8.00
C GLY A 91 -13.63 10.86 -7.90
N LEU A 92 -14.14 9.76 -7.33
CA LEU A 92 -15.57 9.54 -7.10
C LEU A 92 -16.17 10.57 -6.13
N ALA A 93 -15.44 10.94 -5.08
CA ALA A 93 -15.88 11.98 -4.14
C ALA A 93 -16.02 13.35 -4.84
N VAL A 94 -15.06 13.72 -5.70
CA VAL A 94 -15.10 14.95 -6.49
C VAL A 94 -16.25 14.91 -7.51
N ALA A 95 -16.41 13.80 -8.23
CA ALA A 95 -17.48 13.63 -9.22
C ALA A 95 -18.88 13.69 -8.56
N ALA A 96 -19.07 13.02 -7.43
CA ALA A 96 -20.32 13.05 -6.67
C ALA A 96 -20.67 14.46 -6.17
N ARG A 97 -19.67 15.26 -5.79
CA ARG A 97 -19.85 16.66 -5.40
C ARG A 97 -20.27 17.56 -6.57
N ARG A 98 -19.75 17.29 -7.77
CA ARG A 98 -20.04 18.06 -9.00
C ARG A 98 -21.35 17.64 -9.69
N ASN A 99 -21.89 16.46 -9.38
CA ASN A 99 -23.10 15.96 -10.01
C ASN A 99 -24.34 16.80 -9.62
N PRO A 100 -25.03 17.45 -10.59
CA PRO A 100 -26.21 18.29 -10.33
C PRO A 100 -27.40 17.51 -9.76
N ARG A 101 -27.48 16.18 -10.00
CA ARG A 101 -28.54 15.32 -9.41
C ARG A 101 -28.42 15.21 -7.88
N SER A 102 -27.21 15.20 -7.31
CA SER A 102 -27.03 15.17 -5.84
C SER A 102 -27.45 16.49 -5.17
N ARG A 103 -27.63 17.56 -5.95
CA ARG A 103 -28.16 18.85 -5.47
C ARG A 103 -29.68 18.82 -5.28
N LYS A 104 -30.38 17.98 -6.05
CA LYS A 104 -31.85 17.83 -6.04
C LYS A 104 -32.38 16.99 -4.86
N GLU A 105 -31.55 16.16 -4.25
CA GLU A 105 -31.88 15.36 -3.05
C GLU A 105 -31.81 16.17 -1.73
N ARG A 106 -31.73 17.51 -1.79
CA ARG A 106 -31.84 18.41 -0.64
C ARG A 106 -33.31 18.85 -0.47
N PRO A 107 -34.06 18.35 0.52
CA PRO A 107 -35.21 19.07 1.04
C PRO A 107 -34.77 20.36 1.75
#